data_AF-A0A644ZUN2-F1
#
_entry.id   AF-A0A644ZUN2-F1
#
_cell.length_a   1.000
_cell.length_b   1.000
_cell.length_c   1.000
_cell.angle_alpha   90.00
_cell.angle_beta   90.00
_cell.angle_gamma   90.00
#
_symmetry.space_group_name_H-M   'P 1'
#
loop_
_entity.id
_entity.type
_entity.pdbx_description
1 polymer ?
#
loop_
_entity_poly.entity_id
_entity_poly.type
_entity_poly.pdbx_seq_one_letter_code
_entity_poly.pdbx_strand_id
1 'polypeptide(L)' 'MMGFGMMGGMLVFWVIIIVLAVLLVKGLFGNNGAHAKNNSATAKQILDERYARGEITQEQYQTMVKDIH' A
#
# COMPACT_ATOMS: atom_id res chain seq x y z
N MET A 1 41.44 23.46 14.07
CA MET A 1 40.01 23.10 13.99
C MET A 1 39.66 22.76 12.53
N MET A 2 40.03 21.58 12.05
CA MET A 2 39.63 21.09 10.70
C MET A 2 39.61 19.56 10.73
N GLY A 3 38.51 18.99 11.20
CA GLY A 3 38.31 17.53 11.26
C GLY A 3 36.85 17.11 11.10
N PHE A 4 35.90 17.99 11.44
CA PHE A 4 34.47 17.72 11.32
C PHE A 4 33.92 17.84 9.90
N GLY A 5 34.56 18.61 9.01
CA GLY A 5 34.09 18.76 7.62
C GLY A 5 34.26 17.50 6.76
N MET A 6 35.35 16.75 6.99
CA MET A 6 35.67 15.54 6.21
C MET A 6 34.76 14.35 6.59
N MET A 7 34.44 14.21 7.88
CA MET A 7 33.52 13.18 8.38
C MET A 7 32.05 13.49 8.07
N GLY A 8 31.66 14.77 8.12
CA GLY A 8 30.28 15.19 7.80
C GLY A 8 29.92 15.01 6.33
N GLY A 9 30.83 15.32 5.40
CA GLY A 9 30.58 15.16 3.96
C GLY A 9 30.32 13.72 3.54
N MET A 10 31.03 12.77 4.15
CA MET A 10 30.86 11.34 3.85
C MET A 10 29.51 10.82 4.36
N LEU A 11 29.06 11.26 5.54
CA LEU A 11 27.73 10.92 6.06
C LEU A 11 26.60 11.48 5.20
N VAL A 12 26.70 12.73 4.75
CA VAL A 12 25.70 13.34 3.86
C VAL A 12 25.61 12.59 2.54
N PHE A 13 26.76 12.20 1.96
CA PHE A 13 26.80 11.38 0.75
C PHE A 13 26.09 10.02 0.93
N TRP A 14 26.35 9.33 2.04
CA TRP A 14 25.65 8.08 2.37
C TRP A 14 24.14 8.26 2.58
N VAL A 15 23.72 9.33 3.25
CA VAL A 15 22.29 9.65 3.43
C VAL A 15 21.60 9.87 2.08
N ILE A 16 22.23 10.57 1.15
CA ILE A 16 21.69 10.78 -0.21
C ILE A 16 21.53 9.44 -0.94
N ILE A 17 22.51 8.54 -0.86
CA ILE A 17 22.43 7.21 -1.47
C ILE A 17 21.26 6.41 -0.86
N ILE A 18 21.11 6.42 0.47
CA ILE A 18 20.02 5.71 1.14
C ILE A 18 18.66 6.27 0.72
N VAL A 19 18.51 7.59 0.67
CA VAL A 19 17.27 8.23 0.22
C VAL A 19 16.93 7.82 -1.22
N LEU A 20 17.90 7.83 -2.14
CA LEU A 20 17.68 7.38 -3.52
C LEU A 20 17.29 5.90 -3.59
N ALA A 21 17.97 5.03 -2.85
CA ALA A 21 17.64 3.62 -2.78
C ALA A 21 16.22 3.40 -2.24
N VAL A 22 15.84 4.09 -1.17
CA VAL A 22 14.48 4.04 -0.60
C VAL A 22 13.45 4.56 -1.60
N LEU A 23 13.73 5.63 -2.35
CA LEU A 23 12.80 6.14 -3.37
C LEU A 23 12.63 5.16 -4.54
N LEU A 24 13.70 4.50 -4.99
CA LEU A 24 13.64 3.45 -6.00
C LEU A 24 12.82 2.26 -5.51
N VAL A 25 13.11 1.76 -4.31
CA VAL A 25 12.34 0.67 -3.68
C VAL A 25 10.89 1.11 -3.48
N LYS A 26 10.60 2.31 -3.00
CA LYS A 26 9.24 2.81 -2.83
C LYS A 26 8.54 3.06 -4.17
N GLY A 27 9.24 3.38 -5.25
CA GLY A 27 8.67 3.46 -6.60
C GLY A 27 8.30 2.09 -7.16
N LEU A 28 9.15 1.08 -6.92
CA LEU A 28 8.93 -0.29 -7.39
C LEU A 28 7.92 -1.07 -6.53
N PHE A 29 7.95 -0.90 -5.21
CA PHE A 29 7.08 -1.59 -4.25
C PHE A 29 5.87 -0.75 -3.80
N GLY A 30 5.91 0.58 -3.95
CA GLY A 30 4.83 1.47 -3.50
C GLY A 30 3.57 1.43 -4.36
N ASN A 31 3.61 0.76 -5.51
CA ASN A 31 2.38 0.47 -6.25
C ASN A 31 1.52 -0.61 -5.57
N ASN A 32 2.05 -1.30 -4.55
CA ASN A 32 1.28 -2.23 -3.72
C ASN A 32 0.66 -1.58 -2.47
N GLY A 33 0.94 -0.30 -2.21
CA GLY A 33 0.27 0.48 -1.15
C GLY A 33 -1.19 0.84 -1.49
N ALA A 34 -1.59 0.70 -2.76
CA ALA A 34 -2.98 0.82 -3.18
C ALA A 34 -3.83 -0.42 -2.86
N HIS A 35 -3.23 -1.53 -2.43
CA HIS A 35 -3.97 -2.78 -2.17
C HIS A 35 -4.83 -2.74 -0.92
N ALA A 36 -4.61 -1.81 0.02
CA ALA A 36 -5.53 -1.65 1.14
C ALA A 36 -6.89 -1.08 0.68
N LYS A 37 -6.90 -0.16 -0.31
CA LYS A 37 -8.14 0.38 -0.88
C LYS A 37 -8.73 -0.53 -1.97
N ASN A 38 -7.87 -1.21 -2.73
CA ASN A 38 -8.31 -2.18 -3.73
C ASN A 38 -8.90 -3.44 -3.10
N ASN A 39 -8.42 -3.92 -1.94
CA ASN A 39 -9.00 -5.12 -1.31
C ASN A 39 -10.47 -4.92 -0.91
N SER A 40 -10.85 -3.72 -0.45
CA SER A 40 -12.26 -3.40 -0.16
C SER A 40 -13.09 -3.31 -1.45
N ALA A 41 -12.54 -2.72 -2.52
CA ALA A 41 -13.18 -2.68 -3.83
C ALA A 41 -13.36 -4.09 -4.43
N THR A 42 -12.34 -4.95 -4.31
CA THR A 42 -12.36 -6.34 -4.74
C THR A 42 -13.36 -7.16 -3.92
N ALA A 43 -13.40 -6.98 -2.60
CA ALA A 43 -14.34 -7.70 -1.73
C ALA A 43 -15.80 -7.34 -2.06
N LYS A 44 -16.11 -6.05 -2.28
CA LYS A 44 -17.44 -5.62 -2.73
C LYS A 44 -17.79 -6.15 -4.13
N GLN A 45 -16.86 -6.12 -5.08
CA GLN A 45 -17.08 -6.69 -6.41
C GLN A 45 -17.39 -8.19 -6.37
N ILE A 46 -16.68 -8.95 -5.53
CA ILE A 46 -16.95 -10.39 -5.36
C ILE A 46 -18.35 -10.63 -4.78
N LEU A 47 -18.79 -9.79 -3.82
CA LEU A 47 -20.13 -9.88 -3.26
C LEU A 47 -21.21 -9.55 -4.30
N ASP A 48 -21.02 -8.49 -5.09
CA ASP A 48 -21.96 -8.09 -6.13
C ASP A 48 -22.12 -9.18 -7.19
N GLU A 49 -21.03 -9.82 -7.63
CA GLU A 49 -21.07 -10.89 -8.62
C GLU A 49 -21.85 -12.11 -8.09
N ARG A 50 -21.62 -12.50 -6.83
CA ARG A 50 -22.34 -13.63 -6.20
C ARG A 50 -23.81 -13.34 -6.00
N TYR A 51 -24.16 -12.10 -5.66
CA TYR A 51 -25.55 -11.67 -5.55
C TYR A 51 -26.26 -11.70 -6.91
N ALA A 52 -25.61 -11.22 -7.96
CA ALA A 52 -26.13 -11.27 -9.33
C ALA A 52 -26.30 -12.70 -9.85
N ARG A 53 -25.40 -13.62 -9.45
CA ARG A 53 -25.53 -15.06 -9.71
C ARG A 53 -26.61 -15.75 -8.86
N GLY A 54 -27.15 -15.06 -7.85
CA GLY A 54 -28.12 -15.63 -6.90
C GLY A 54 -27.52 -16.64 -5.91
N GLU A 55 -26.19 -16.67 -5.77
CA GLU A 55 -25.49 -17.56 -4.84
C GLU A 55 -25.63 -17.12 -3.38
N ILE A 56 -25.89 -15.83 -3.16
CA ILE A 56 -26.11 -15.24 -1.83
C ILE A 56 -27.43 -14.48 -1.78
N THR A 57 -28.09 -14.51 -0.62
CA THR A 57 -29.32 -13.76 -0.40
C THR A 57 -29.02 -12.29 -0.07
N GLN A 58 -30.02 -11.42 -0.21
CA GLN A 58 -29.89 -9.99 0.12
C GLN A 58 -29.46 -9.77 1.58
N GLU A 59 -29.91 -10.61 2.52
CA GLU A 59 -29.54 -10.54 3.94
C GLU A 59 -28.05 -10.85 4.15
N GLN A 60 -27.53 -11.88 3.46
CA GLN A 60 -26.12 -12.26 3.51
C GLN A 60 -25.24 -11.17 2.90
N TYR A 61 -25.66 -10.60 1.76
CA TYR A 61 -24.98 -9.48 1.12
C TYR A 61 -24.87 -8.27 2.06
N GLN A 62 -25.98 -7.85 2.67
CA GLN A 62 -26.00 -6.72 3.60
C GLN A 62 -25.09 -6.91 4.82
N THR A 63 -25.01 -8.14 5.33
CA THR A 63 -24.14 -8.47 6.48
C THR A 63 -22.68 -8.37 6.09
N MET A 64 -22.28 -8.95 4.96
CA MET A 64 -20.90 -8.93 4.48
C MET A 64 -20.44 -7.53 4.05
N VAL A 65 -21.34 -6.71 3.47
CA VAL A 65 -21.03 -5.32 3.12
C VAL A 65 -20.79 -4.46 4.37
N LYS A 66 -21.51 -4.72 5.47
CA LYS A 66 -21.28 -4.06 6.76
C LYS A 66 -19.95 -4.46 7.39
N ASP A 67 -19.55 -5.72 7.27
CA ASP A 67 -18.27 -6.21 7.79
C ASP A 67 -17.04 -5.67 7.04
N ILE A 68 -17.20 -5.26 5.77
CA ILE A 68 -16.12 -4.67 4.95
C ILE A 68 -15.88 -3.18 5.29
N HIS A 69 -16.78 -2.55 6.06
CA HIS A 69 -16.72 -1.11 6.39
C HIS A 69 -16.28 -0.88 7.84
#